data_AF-A0A1Z8QLT0-F1
#
_entry.id   AF-A0A1Z8QLT0-F1
#
_cell.length_a   1.000
_cell.length_b   1.000
_cell.length_c   1.000
_cell.angle_alpha   90.00
_cell.angle_beta   90.00
_cell.angle_gamma   90.00
#
_symmetry.space_group_name_H-M   'P 1'
#
loop_
_entity.id
_entity.type
_entity.pdbx_description
1 polymer ?
#
loop_
_entity_poly.entity_id
_entity_poly.type
_entity_poly.pdbx_seq_one_letter_code
_entity_poly.pdbx_strand_id
1 'polypeptide(L)'
;MQIELWWLLVLPLMFIVGWVSANWDKKQQKDFKDGVSKDFEQIILFLSNEKIPDASKWLLNAAKKDPKCYVLQLSLGILYRRGGLIDRAIEVHGSLLSVKDLTKEHRDLIVFELAKDYLKAGLFDRADLTLELLEKTSFYEESLKLRLSLAQRLQKWSEAIIFAEKLEGKNKISLKNLKIHFFCEMAEKGDNNAKEKAREIGFDHPRVRSFEMSKPNLDHSGFSKSSFECSICGAKFSSHFWKCHVCNTWDSAN
;
A
#
# COMPACT_ATOMS: atom_id res chain seq x y z
N MET A 1 -45.02 40.60 46.11
CA MET A 1 -43.59 40.49 45.76
C MET A 1 -43.26 41.61 44.79
N GLN A 2 -42.44 42.59 45.19
CA GLN A 2 -41.98 43.66 44.31
C GLN A 2 -40.82 43.10 43.46
N ILE A 3 -41.06 42.89 42.17
CA ILE A 3 -39.97 42.59 41.23
C ILE A 3 -39.25 43.92 40.99
N GLU A 4 -38.08 44.07 41.61
CA GLU A 4 -37.16 45.21 41.43
C GLU A 4 -36.84 45.37 39.94
N LEU A 5 -37.06 46.57 39.40
CA LEU A 5 -36.96 46.91 37.96
C LEU A 5 -35.60 46.51 37.34
N TRP A 6 -34.55 46.41 38.16
CA TRP A 6 -33.20 46.01 37.74
C TRP A 6 -33.09 44.55 37.27
N TRP A 7 -33.95 43.65 37.74
CA TRP A 7 -33.97 42.26 37.25
C TRP A 7 -34.34 42.17 35.76
N LEU A 8 -35.07 43.15 35.25
CA LEU A 8 -35.48 43.23 33.85
C LEU A 8 -34.31 43.57 32.90
N LEU A 9 -33.23 44.15 33.42
CA LEU A 9 -32.00 44.49 32.68
C LEU A 9 -30.96 43.37 32.70
N VAL A 10 -30.93 42.54 33.74
CA VAL A 10 -29.94 41.46 33.88
C VAL A 10 -30.18 40.34 32.86
N LEU A 11 -31.44 40.00 32.61
CA LEU A 11 -31.83 38.97 31.63
C LEU A 11 -31.35 39.27 30.20
N PRO A 12 -31.61 40.45 29.60
CA PRO A 12 -31.11 40.78 28.26
C PRO A 12 -29.58 40.91 28.24
N LEU A 13 -28.95 41.39 29.31
CA LEU A 13 -27.49 41.46 29.39
C LEU A 13 -26.85 40.06 29.31
N MET A 14 -27.36 39.11 30.11
CA MET A 14 -26.89 37.72 30.09
C MET A 14 -27.14 37.04 28.75
N PHE A 15 -28.27 37.36 28.09
CA PHE A 15 -28.57 36.87 26.75
C PHE A 15 -27.56 37.39 25.71
N ILE A 16 -27.22 38.68 25.76
CA ILE A 16 -26.22 39.29 24.85
C ILE A 16 -24.84 38.67 25.07
N VAL A 17 -24.40 38.52 26.32
CA VAL A 17 -23.11 37.91 26.65
C VAL A 17 -23.06 36.45 26.20
N GLY A 18 -24.12 35.68 26.44
CA GLY A 18 -24.25 34.30 25.96
C GLY A 18 -24.25 34.21 24.43
N TRP A 19 -24.92 35.12 23.73
CA TRP A 19 -24.98 35.16 22.26
C TRP A 19 -23.64 35.52 21.63
N VAL A 20 -22.92 36.49 22.21
CA VAL A 20 -21.56 36.87 21.77
C VAL A 20 -20.59 35.71 22.01
N SER A 21 -20.60 35.09 23.19
CA SER A 21 -19.74 33.95 23.50
C SER A 21 -20.01 32.75 22.58
N ALA A 22 -21.28 32.43 22.32
CA ALA A 22 -21.67 31.32 21.45
C ALA A 22 -21.31 31.56 19.97
N ASN A 23 -21.36 32.82 19.51
CA ASN A 23 -20.98 33.15 18.13
C ASN A 23 -19.47 33.29 17.94
N TRP A 24 -18.72 33.64 19.00
CA TRP A 24 -17.25 33.69 18.94
C TRP A 24 -16.63 32.29 18.83
N ASP A 25 -17.17 31.32 19.58
CA ASP A 25 -16.75 29.92 19.52
C ASP A 25 -17.08 29.30 18.14
N LYS A 26 -18.28 29.59 17.61
CA LYS A 26 -18.66 29.21 16.24
C LYS A 26 -17.76 29.84 15.17
N LYS A 27 -17.29 31.06 15.38
CA LYS A 27 -16.37 31.74 14.45
C LYS A 27 -14.98 31.11 14.49
N GLN A 28 -14.44 30.77 15.66
CA GLN A 28 -13.16 30.06 15.77
C GLN A 28 -13.21 28.65 15.18
N GLN A 29 -14.28 27.89 15.42
CA GLN A 29 -14.46 26.56 14.82
C GLN A 29 -14.63 26.64 13.30
N LYS A 30 -15.33 27.66 12.80
CA LYS A 30 -15.47 27.91 11.36
C LYS A 30 -14.13 28.31 10.72
N ASP A 31 -13.38 29.21 11.35
CA ASP A 31 -12.07 29.65 10.85
C ASP A 31 -11.05 28.48 10.86
N PHE A 32 -11.09 27.59 11.85
CA PHE A 32 -10.30 26.35 11.87
C PHE A 32 -10.73 25.36 10.78
N LYS A 33 -12.03 25.15 10.60
CA LYS A 33 -12.57 24.26 9.58
C LYS A 33 -12.31 24.77 8.15
N ASP A 34 -12.44 26.07 7.93
CA ASP A 34 -12.16 26.75 6.66
C ASP A 34 -10.65 26.79 6.38
N GLY A 35 -9.80 26.88 7.42
CA GLY A 35 -8.34 26.75 7.31
C GLY A 35 -7.89 25.33 6.92
N VAL A 36 -8.38 24.32 7.64
CA VAL A 36 -8.09 22.90 7.34
C VAL A 36 -8.63 22.49 5.96
N SER A 37 -9.81 22.96 5.55
CA SER A 37 -10.37 22.68 4.21
C SER A 37 -9.51 23.26 3.09
N LYS A 38 -9.04 24.51 3.24
CA LYS A 38 -8.15 25.14 2.24
C LYS A 38 -6.78 24.48 2.18
N ASP A 39 -6.25 24.03 3.31
CA ASP A 39 -4.98 23.29 3.37
C ASP A 39 -5.11 21.89 2.74
N PHE A 40 -6.24 21.20 2.92
CA PHE A 40 -6.53 19.93 2.24
C PHE A 40 -6.76 20.10 0.74
N GLU A 41 -7.46 21.16 0.31
CA GLU A 41 -7.61 21.51 -1.12
C GLU A 41 -6.26 21.79 -1.77
N GLN A 42 -5.34 22.47 -1.05
CA GLN A 42 -3.96 22.67 -1.53
C GLN A 42 -3.19 21.35 -1.59
N ILE A 43 -3.30 20.47 -0.60
CA ILE A 43 -2.67 19.14 -0.64
C ILE A 43 -3.17 18.35 -1.87
N ILE A 44 -4.47 18.36 -2.15
CA ILE A 44 -5.05 17.71 -3.33
C ILE A 44 -4.52 18.36 -4.63
N LEU A 45 -4.47 19.69 -4.70
CA LEU A 45 -3.97 20.43 -5.86
C LEU A 45 -2.47 20.20 -6.10
N PHE A 46 -1.67 20.12 -5.04
CA PHE A 46 -0.23 19.84 -5.10
C PHE A 46 0.04 18.38 -5.50
N LEU A 47 -0.74 17.44 -4.98
CA LEU A 47 -0.71 16.03 -5.40
C LEU A 47 -1.12 15.88 -6.87
N SER A 48 -1.96 16.77 -7.39
CA SER A 48 -2.43 16.77 -8.79
C SER A 48 -1.45 17.38 -9.79
N ASN A 49 -0.51 18.23 -9.36
CA ASN A 49 0.38 18.99 -10.25
C ASN A 49 1.84 18.49 -10.27
N GLU A 50 2.13 17.31 -9.71
CA GLU A 50 3.45 16.64 -9.72
C GLU A 50 4.65 17.45 -9.16
N LYS A 51 4.43 18.64 -8.57
CA LYS A 51 5.49 19.43 -7.90
C LYS A 51 5.78 18.90 -6.49
N ILE A 52 6.23 17.65 -6.41
CA ILE A 52 6.56 16.97 -5.14
C ILE A 52 7.58 17.75 -4.28
N PRO A 53 8.64 18.37 -4.85
CA PRO A 53 9.58 19.15 -4.05
C PRO A 53 8.93 20.33 -3.32
N ASP A 54 8.10 21.12 -4.02
CA ASP A 54 7.43 22.29 -3.45
C ASP A 54 6.40 21.87 -2.40
N ALA A 55 5.61 20.83 -2.70
CA ALA A 55 4.64 20.25 -1.79
C ALA A 55 5.30 19.75 -0.49
N SER A 56 6.44 19.06 -0.62
CA SER A 56 7.19 18.55 0.53
C SER A 56 7.74 19.68 1.41
N LYS A 57 8.17 20.80 0.82
CA LYS A 57 8.66 21.98 1.55
C LYS A 57 7.54 22.69 2.31
N TRP A 58 6.39 22.88 1.66
CA TRP A 58 5.21 23.45 2.32
C TRP A 58 4.75 22.57 3.47
N LEU A 59 4.62 21.27 3.24
CA LEU A 59 4.14 20.34 4.24
C LEU A 59 5.13 20.17 5.40
N LEU A 60 6.44 20.23 5.13
CA LEU A 60 7.46 20.28 6.18
C LEU A 60 7.28 21.53 7.07
N ASN A 61 7.01 22.69 6.48
CA ASN A 61 6.77 23.91 7.24
C ASN A 61 5.48 23.82 8.06
N ALA A 62 4.42 23.20 7.53
CA ALA A 62 3.19 22.93 8.26
C ALA A 62 3.42 21.97 9.44
N ALA A 63 4.10 20.85 9.21
CA ALA A 63 4.44 19.87 10.24
C ALA A 63 5.36 20.45 11.35
N LYS A 64 6.24 21.40 11.01
CA LYS A 64 7.05 22.13 12.00
C LYS A 64 6.22 23.05 12.91
N LYS A 65 5.13 23.62 12.39
CA LYS A 65 4.23 24.50 13.16
C LYS A 65 3.36 23.70 14.13
N ASP A 66 2.98 22.48 13.75
CA ASP A 66 2.26 21.56 14.62
C ASP A 66 2.95 20.19 14.67
N PRO A 67 4.00 20.04 15.53
CA PRO A 67 4.72 18.79 15.67
C PRO A 67 3.90 17.65 16.29
N LYS A 68 2.73 17.93 16.86
CA LYS A 68 1.87 16.91 17.47
C LYS A 68 0.86 16.36 16.48
N CYS A 69 0.60 17.06 15.37
CA CYS A 69 -0.30 16.58 14.33
C CYS A 69 0.36 15.45 13.53
N TYR A 70 0.05 14.21 13.93
CA TYR A 70 0.56 13.02 13.28
C TYR A 70 0.17 12.95 11.79
N VAL A 71 -1.01 13.48 11.41
CA VAL A 71 -1.53 13.44 10.03
C VAL A 71 -0.60 14.21 9.07
N LEU A 72 -0.08 15.36 9.51
CA LEU A 72 0.87 16.15 8.72
C LEU A 72 2.20 15.41 8.53
N GLN A 73 2.72 14.79 9.59
CA GLN A 73 3.96 14.00 9.52
C GLN A 73 3.80 12.74 8.66
N LEU A 74 2.69 12.02 8.82
CA LEU A 74 2.37 10.86 7.99
C LEU A 74 2.32 11.23 6.51
N SER A 75 1.61 12.31 6.19
CA SER A 75 1.48 12.85 4.83
C SER A 75 2.84 13.29 4.26
N LEU A 76 3.70 13.87 5.10
CA LEU A 76 5.06 14.27 4.73
C LEU A 76 5.92 13.08 4.32
N GLY A 77 5.90 11.98 5.08
CA GLY A 77 6.61 10.76 4.70
C GLY A 77 6.09 10.16 3.39
N ILE A 78 4.77 10.18 3.15
CA ILE A 78 4.19 9.73 1.87
C ILE A 78 4.71 10.57 0.70
N LEU A 79 4.78 11.90 0.86
CA LEU A 79 5.34 12.79 -0.16
C LEU A 79 6.84 12.55 -0.38
N TYR A 80 7.62 12.35 0.69
CA TYR A 80 9.03 12.02 0.57
C TYR A 80 9.25 10.72 -0.20
N ARG A 81 8.48 9.66 0.10
CA ARG A 81 8.54 8.40 -0.66
C ARG A 81 8.20 8.61 -2.14
N ARG A 82 7.15 9.37 -2.44
CA ARG A 82 6.76 9.70 -3.83
C ARG A 82 7.82 10.51 -4.57
N GLY A 83 8.50 11.42 -3.87
CA GLY A 83 9.56 12.26 -4.42
C GLY A 83 10.94 11.60 -4.51
N GLY A 84 11.06 10.32 -4.13
CA GLY A 84 12.32 9.59 -4.13
C GLY A 84 13.24 9.87 -2.94
N LEU A 85 12.81 10.67 -1.96
CA LEU A 85 13.53 10.95 -0.72
C LEU A 85 13.26 9.85 0.32
N ILE A 86 13.63 8.61 -0.01
CA ILE A 86 13.17 7.43 0.73
C ILE A 86 13.70 7.40 2.17
N ASP A 87 14.96 7.79 2.39
CA ASP A 87 15.56 7.81 3.74
C ASP A 87 14.79 8.74 4.69
N ARG A 88 14.36 9.90 4.19
CA ARG A 88 13.55 10.85 4.96
C ARG A 88 12.14 10.32 5.23
N ALA A 89 11.56 9.55 4.30
CA ALA A 89 10.26 8.92 4.51
C ALA A 89 10.34 7.92 5.68
N ILE A 90 11.35 7.04 5.65
CA ILE A 90 11.63 6.06 6.72
C ILE A 90 11.85 6.76 8.06
N GLU A 91 12.64 7.83 8.08
CA GLU A 91 12.90 8.60 9.31
C GLU A 91 11.60 9.18 9.89
N VAL A 92 10.79 9.84 9.07
CA VAL A 92 9.54 10.47 9.51
C VAL A 92 8.54 9.42 9.99
N HIS A 93 8.26 8.37 9.20
CA HIS A 93 7.31 7.31 9.59
C HIS A 93 7.81 6.48 10.77
N GLY A 94 9.12 6.23 10.87
CA GLY A 94 9.72 5.55 12.02
C GLY A 94 9.59 6.37 13.31
N SER A 95 9.80 7.69 13.25
CA SER A 95 9.67 8.57 14.41
C SER A 95 8.25 8.58 15.00
N LEU A 96 7.23 8.43 14.14
CA LEU A 96 5.82 8.38 14.54
C LEU A 96 5.49 7.19 15.45
N LEU A 97 6.24 6.09 15.36
CA LEU A 97 6.02 4.91 16.21
C LEU A 97 6.33 5.15 17.70
N SER A 98 7.11 6.20 17.99
CA SER A 98 7.49 6.61 19.36
C SER A 98 6.46 7.54 20.02
N VAL A 99 5.42 7.97 19.29
CA VAL A 99 4.36 8.84 19.82
C VAL A 99 3.45 8.02 20.75
N LYS A 100 3.21 8.54 21.97
CA LYS A 100 2.49 7.83 23.04
C LYS A 100 0.97 7.79 22.85
N ASP A 101 0.37 8.87 22.33
CA ASP A 101 -1.09 9.04 22.26
C ASP A 101 -1.69 8.57 20.93
N LEU A 102 -1.16 7.48 20.38
CA LEU A 102 -1.57 6.95 19.09
C LEU A 102 -2.60 5.83 19.27
N THR A 103 -3.76 5.95 18.61
CA THR A 103 -4.72 4.83 18.57
C THR A 103 -4.10 3.64 17.86
N LYS A 104 -4.63 2.44 18.12
CA LYS A 104 -4.14 1.22 17.49
C LYS A 104 -4.24 1.30 15.96
N GLU A 105 -5.35 1.82 15.45
CA GLU A 105 -5.61 1.96 14.01
C GLU A 105 -4.59 2.90 13.35
N HIS A 106 -4.25 4.01 14.00
CA HIS A 106 -3.23 4.93 13.49
C HIS A 106 -1.83 4.31 13.55
N ARG A 107 -1.52 3.52 14.59
CA ARG A 107 -0.26 2.77 14.68
C ARG A 107 -0.14 1.75 13.55
N ASP A 108 -1.20 1.01 13.27
CA ASP A 108 -1.25 0.01 12.20
C ASP A 108 -1.07 0.69 10.82
N LEU A 109 -1.67 1.85 10.60
CA LEU A 109 -1.46 2.65 9.38
C LEU A 109 0.00 3.11 9.22
N ILE A 110 0.63 3.60 10.30
CA ILE A 110 2.04 4.02 10.27
C ILE A 110 2.96 2.84 9.98
N VAL A 111 2.71 1.68 10.59
CA VAL A 111 3.44 0.42 10.31
C VAL A 111 3.29 0.03 8.84
N PHE A 112 2.09 0.12 8.29
CA PHE A 112 1.83 -0.18 6.88
C PHE A 112 2.56 0.78 5.92
N GLU A 113 2.55 2.09 6.21
CA GLU A 113 3.26 3.07 5.40
C GLU A 113 4.79 2.91 5.50
N LEU A 114 5.32 2.61 6.69
CA LEU A 114 6.75 2.31 6.88
C LEU A 114 7.19 1.05 6.12
N ALA A 115 6.36 0.00 6.10
CA ALA A 115 6.64 -1.18 5.30
C ALA A 115 6.77 -0.86 3.79
N LYS A 116 5.91 0.03 3.28
CA LYS A 116 5.98 0.51 1.89
C LYS A 116 7.25 1.33 1.62
N ASP A 117 7.71 2.10 2.61
CA ASP A 117 9.00 2.80 2.50
C ASP A 117 10.16 1.81 2.41
N TYR A 118 10.18 0.76 3.25
CA TYR A 118 11.20 -0.30 3.17
C TYR A 118 11.19 -1.02 1.82
N LEU A 119 10.00 -1.33 1.27
CA LEU A 119 9.89 -1.92 -0.07
C LEU A 119 10.48 -1.00 -1.14
N LYS A 120 10.25 0.32 -1.03
CA LYS A 120 10.76 1.30 -1.98
C LYS A 120 12.28 1.50 -1.85
N ALA A 121 12.82 1.37 -0.64
CA ALA A 121 14.26 1.40 -0.36
C ALA A 121 15.00 0.12 -0.77
N GLY A 122 14.28 -0.97 -1.08
CA GLY A 122 14.88 -2.29 -1.31
C GLY A 122 15.27 -3.03 -0.03
N LEU A 123 14.81 -2.57 1.14
CA LEU A 123 15.03 -3.19 2.45
C LEU A 123 14.02 -4.31 2.70
N PHE A 124 14.08 -5.37 1.90
CA PHE A 124 13.04 -6.39 1.82
C PHE A 124 12.82 -7.17 3.12
N ASP A 125 13.87 -7.51 3.86
CA ASP A 125 13.73 -8.25 5.12
C ASP A 125 12.99 -7.41 6.18
N ARG A 126 13.31 -6.11 6.25
CA ARG A 126 12.61 -5.17 7.14
C ARG A 126 11.18 -4.97 6.71
N ALA A 127 10.92 -4.88 5.40
CA ALA A 127 9.57 -4.78 4.88
C ALA A 127 8.73 -6.00 5.29
N ASP A 128 9.23 -7.22 5.11
CA ASP A 128 8.47 -8.44 5.43
C ASP A 128 8.15 -8.55 6.93
N LEU A 129 9.15 -8.32 7.79
CA LEU A 129 8.94 -8.29 9.25
C LEU A 129 7.92 -7.23 9.68
N THR A 130 7.95 -6.05 9.05
CA THR A 130 7.01 -4.96 9.35
C THR A 130 5.60 -5.32 8.88
N LEU A 131 5.46 -5.96 7.72
CA LEU A 131 4.18 -6.42 7.17
C LEU A 131 3.56 -7.56 7.99
N GLU A 132 4.38 -8.42 8.60
CA GLU A 132 3.94 -9.49 9.50
C GLU A 132 3.22 -8.94 10.75
N LEU A 133 3.62 -7.77 11.26
CA LEU A 133 2.95 -7.11 12.38
C LEU A 133 1.47 -6.79 12.10
N LEU A 134 1.08 -6.73 10.82
CA LEU A 134 -0.26 -6.35 10.37
C LEU A 134 -1.22 -7.54 10.22
N GLU A 135 -0.82 -8.77 10.54
CA GLU A 135 -1.64 -9.98 10.29
C GLU A 135 -3.01 -9.97 10.98
N LYS A 136 -3.17 -9.23 12.08
CA LYS A 136 -4.41 -9.14 12.87
C LYS A 136 -5.05 -7.75 12.84
N THR A 137 -4.77 -7.00 11.78
CA THR A 137 -5.20 -5.59 11.63
C THR A 137 -6.15 -5.44 10.43
N SER A 138 -6.73 -4.25 10.27
CA SER A 138 -7.50 -3.90 9.08
C SER A 138 -6.66 -3.91 7.80
N PHE A 139 -5.33 -3.79 7.90
CA PHE A 139 -4.40 -3.78 6.76
C PHE A 139 -3.89 -5.18 6.38
N TYR A 140 -4.44 -6.25 6.96
CA TYR A 140 -3.94 -7.60 6.72
C TYR A 140 -4.01 -8.02 5.24
N GLU A 141 -5.11 -7.68 4.54
CA GLU A 141 -5.26 -8.03 3.13
C GLU A 141 -4.25 -7.30 2.25
N GLU A 142 -4.09 -5.99 2.45
CA GLU A 142 -3.11 -5.17 1.74
C GLU A 142 -1.68 -5.62 2.05
N SER A 143 -1.41 -5.97 3.31
CA SER A 143 -0.13 -6.55 3.73
C SER A 143 0.16 -7.86 2.99
N LEU A 144 -0.80 -8.78 2.92
CA LEU A 144 -0.66 -10.03 2.17
C LEU A 144 -0.40 -9.79 0.68
N LYS A 145 -1.06 -8.81 0.05
CA LYS A 145 -0.80 -8.46 -1.36
C LYS A 145 0.64 -8.01 -1.57
N LEU A 146 1.18 -7.17 -0.66
CA LEU A 146 2.57 -6.73 -0.71
C LEU A 146 3.55 -7.89 -0.46
N ARG A 147 3.29 -8.75 0.53
CA ARG A 147 4.12 -9.94 0.81
C ARG A 147 4.12 -10.93 -0.34
N LEU A 148 2.97 -11.17 -0.97
CA LEU A 148 2.86 -12.00 -2.18
C LEU A 148 3.67 -11.41 -3.35
N SER A 149 3.57 -10.10 -3.58
CA SER A 149 4.35 -9.41 -4.61
C SER A 149 5.86 -9.51 -4.32
N LEU A 150 6.26 -9.34 -3.07
CA LEU A 150 7.64 -9.45 -2.63
C LEU A 150 8.19 -10.87 -2.79
N ALA A 151 7.45 -11.88 -2.34
CA ALA A 151 7.84 -13.28 -2.48
C ALA A 151 8.03 -13.69 -3.94
N GLN A 152 7.14 -13.22 -4.85
CA GLN A 152 7.30 -13.42 -6.29
C GLN A 152 8.54 -12.73 -6.86
N ARG A 153 8.88 -11.54 -6.37
CA ARG A 153 10.07 -10.79 -6.81
C ARG A 153 11.35 -11.50 -6.35
N LEU A 154 11.36 -12.02 -5.13
CA LEU A 154 12.49 -12.76 -4.54
C LEU A 154 12.54 -14.24 -4.97
N GLN A 155 11.62 -14.68 -5.82
CA GLN A 155 11.45 -16.08 -6.24
C GLN A 155 11.29 -17.06 -5.06
N LYS A 156 10.71 -16.61 -3.94
CA LYS A 156 10.33 -17.41 -2.78
C LYS A 156 8.98 -18.06 -3.03
N TRP A 157 8.96 -19.05 -3.92
CA TRP A 157 7.73 -19.63 -4.47
C TRP A 157 6.85 -20.33 -3.43
N SER A 158 7.45 -21.03 -2.47
CA SER A 158 6.75 -21.67 -1.36
C SER A 158 5.99 -20.66 -0.49
N GLU A 159 6.64 -19.56 -0.11
CA GLU A 159 6.02 -18.46 0.63
C GLU A 159 4.92 -17.78 -0.21
N ALA A 160 5.16 -17.58 -1.50
CA ALA A 160 4.17 -16.99 -2.42
C ALA A 160 2.88 -17.83 -2.50
N ILE A 161 2.98 -19.16 -2.51
CA ILE A 161 1.82 -20.06 -2.48
C ILE A 161 1.02 -19.87 -1.18
N ILE A 162 1.69 -19.83 -0.03
CA ILE A 162 1.04 -19.62 1.28
C ILE A 162 0.29 -18.29 1.31
N PHE A 163 0.91 -17.21 0.82
CA PHE A 163 0.25 -15.91 0.76
C PHE A 163 -0.92 -15.87 -0.23
N ALA A 164 -0.79 -16.55 -1.37
CA ALA A 164 -1.90 -16.69 -2.33
C ALA A 164 -3.09 -17.43 -1.71
N GLU A 165 -2.87 -18.53 -1.00
CA GLU A 165 -3.94 -19.28 -0.32
C GLU A 165 -4.64 -18.46 0.76
N LYS A 166 -3.86 -17.73 1.57
CA LYS A 166 -4.40 -16.79 2.56
C LYS A 166 -5.27 -15.70 1.90
N LEU A 167 -4.88 -15.19 0.72
CA LEU A 167 -5.66 -14.21 -0.03
C LEU A 167 -6.91 -14.80 -0.69
N GLU A 168 -6.85 -15.99 -1.27
CA GLU A 168 -8.02 -16.69 -1.82
C GLU A 168 -9.10 -16.88 -0.74
N GLY A 169 -8.70 -17.31 0.46
CA GLY A 169 -9.61 -17.50 1.59
C GLY A 169 -10.32 -16.22 2.04
N LYS A 170 -9.73 -15.04 1.82
CA LYS A 170 -10.34 -13.75 2.13
C LYS A 170 -11.24 -13.22 1.02
N ASN A 171 -10.73 -13.20 -0.21
CA ASN A 171 -11.37 -12.46 -1.31
C ASN A 171 -12.31 -13.32 -2.14
N LYS A 172 -12.33 -14.64 -1.94
CA LYS A 172 -13.06 -15.62 -2.77
C LYS A 172 -12.71 -15.57 -4.26
N ILE A 173 -11.68 -14.82 -4.63
CA ILE A 173 -11.13 -14.77 -5.99
C ILE A 173 -10.14 -15.92 -6.08
N SER A 174 -10.28 -16.76 -7.11
CA SER A 174 -9.32 -17.83 -7.32
C SER A 174 -7.99 -17.30 -7.86
N LEU A 175 -6.91 -17.68 -7.20
CA LEU A 175 -5.51 -17.53 -7.58
C LEU A 175 -4.92 -18.87 -8.04
N LYS A 176 -5.77 -19.82 -8.46
CA LYS A 176 -5.38 -21.16 -8.92
C LYS A 176 -4.29 -21.13 -9.99
N ASN A 177 -4.50 -20.36 -11.07
CA ASN A 177 -3.52 -20.25 -12.17
C ASN A 177 -2.19 -19.69 -11.69
N LEU A 178 -2.23 -18.66 -10.84
CA LEU A 178 -1.04 -18.07 -10.25
C LEU A 178 -0.23 -19.10 -9.42
N LYS A 179 -0.91 -19.90 -8.60
CA LYS A 179 -0.27 -21.00 -7.85
C LYS A 179 0.33 -22.07 -8.76
N ILE A 180 -0.34 -22.41 -9.86
CA ILE A 180 0.21 -23.35 -10.85
C ILE A 180 1.56 -22.85 -11.37
N HIS A 181 1.68 -21.56 -11.72
CA HIS A 181 2.97 -21.01 -12.13
C HIS A 181 4.03 -21.15 -11.05
N PHE A 182 3.71 -20.88 -9.78
CA PHE A 182 4.68 -21.03 -8.69
C PHE A 182 5.15 -22.48 -8.54
N PHE A 183 4.26 -23.45 -8.64
CA PHE A 183 4.64 -24.86 -8.65
C PHE A 183 5.48 -25.23 -9.87
N CYS A 184 5.18 -24.68 -11.05
CA CYS A 184 5.97 -24.89 -12.25
C CYS A 184 7.39 -24.33 -12.12
N GLU A 185 7.55 -23.14 -11.53
CA GLU A 185 8.88 -22.55 -11.25
C GLU A 185 9.70 -23.40 -10.27
N MET A 186 9.04 -24.00 -9.28
CA MET A 186 9.70 -24.92 -8.35
C MET A 186 10.08 -26.25 -9.03
N ALA A 187 9.20 -26.78 -9.88
CA ALA A 187 9.46 -27.98 -10.66
C ALA A 187 10.64 -27.81 -11.63
N GLU A 188 10.78 -26.65 -12.28
CA GLU A 188 11.94 -26.31 -13.12
C GLU A 188 13.25 -26.29 -12.33
N LYS A 189 13.19 -25.97 -11.03
CA LYS A 189 14.34 -26.03 -10.11
C LYS A 189 14.60 -27.43 -9.54
N GLY A 190 13.85 -28.45 -9.98
CA GLY A 190 14.05 -29.85 -9.60
C GLY A 190 13.14 -30.37 -8.48
N ASP A 191 12.13 -29.61 -8.04
CA ASP A 191 11.17 -30.08 -7.02
C ASP A 191 10.09 -30.98 -7.65
N ASN A 192 10.25 -32.30 -7.48
CA ASN A 192 9.28 -33.29 -7.98
C ASN A 192 7.91 -33.20 -7.30
N ASN A 193 7.86 -32.83 -6.02
CA ASN A 193 6.59 -32.67 -5.31
C ASN A 193 5.82 -31.47 -5.87
N ALA A 194 6.51 -30.36 -6.16
CA ALA A 194 5.91 -29.23 -6.84
C ALA A 194 5.37 -29.61 -8.24
N LYS A 195 6.09 -30.46 -8.97
CA LYS A 195 5.62 -30.99 -10.27
C LYS A 195 4.32 -31.78 -10.14
N GLU A 196 4.21 -32.65 -9.13
CA GLU A 196 2.99 -33.41 -8.85
C GLU A 196 1.84 -32.48 -8.46
N LYS A 197 2.06 -31.53 -7.55
CA LYS A 197 1.05 -30.53 -7.16
C LYS A 197 0.57 -29.68 -8.33
N ALA A 198 1.46 -29.26 -9.23
CA ALA A 198 1.07 -28.53 -10.44
C ALA A 198 0.08 -29.34 -11.30
N ARG A 199 0.31 -30.65 -11.44
CA ARG A 199 -0.56 -31.57 -12.19
C ARG A 199 -1.91 -31.75 -11.49
N GLU A 200 -1.90 -31.97 -10.18
CA GLU A 200 -3.14 -32.14 -9.40
C GLU A 200 -4.05 -30.91 -9.51
N ILE A 201 -3.46 -29.71 -9.42
CA ILE A 201 -4.22 -28.47 -9.45
C ILE A 201 -4.69 -28.16 -10.88
N GLY A 202 -3.82 -28.30 -11.88
CA GLY A 202 -4.12 -27.82 -13.24
C GLY A 202 -3.47 -28.64 -14.34
N PHE A 203 -3.85 -29.91 -14.47
CA PHE A 203 -3.43 -30.79 -15.56
C PHE A 203 -3.60 -30.16 -16.96
N ASP A 204 -4.69 -29.44 -17.19
CA ASP A 204 -4.97 -28.81 -18.49
C ASP A 204 -4.22 -27.49 -18.74
N HIS A 205 -3.47 -27.00 -17.75
CA HIS A 205 -2.77 -25.74 -17.86
C HIS A 205 -1.66 -25.84 -18.93
N PRO A 206 -1.57 -24.89 -19.89
CA PRO A 206 -0.59 -24.92 -20.97
C PRO A 206 0.86 -25.12 -20.50
N ARG A 207 1.26 -24.41 -19.43
CA ARG A 207 2.58 -24.59 -18.80
C ARG A 207 2.81 -26.00 -18.25
N VAL A 208 1.80 -26.62 -17.62
CA VAL A 208 1.92 -27.98 -17.03
C VAL A 208 2.10 -29.02 -18.13
N ARG A 209 1.29 -28.94 -19.20
CA ARG A 209 1.40 -29.84 -20.37
C ARG A 209 2.77 -29.76 -21.04
N SER A 210 3.40 -28.58 -21.06
CA SER A 210 4.74 -28.39 -21.65
C SER A 210 5.84 -29.20 -20.95
N PHE A 211 5.70 -29.48 -19.64
CA PHE A 211 6.64 -30.33 -18.89
C PHE A 211 6.54 -31.82 -19.21
N GLU A 212 5.44 -32.27 -19.79
CA GLU A 212 5.24 -33.69 -20.11
C GLU A 212 5.79 -34.04 -21.49
N MET A 213 5.81 -33.07 -22.40
CA MET A 213 6.33 -33.23 -23.74
C MET A 213 7.87 -33.11 -23.81
N SER A 214 8.52 -32.57 -22.78
CA SER A 214 9.98 -32.46 -22.68
C SER A 214 10.62 -33.75 -22.16
N LYS A 215 11.03 -34.63 -23.08
CA LYS A 215 12.03 -35.67 -22.81
C LYS A 215 13.38 -35.04 -22.41
N PRO A 216 14.26 -35.74 -21.65
CA PRO A 216 15.42 -35.13 -20.97
C PRO A 216 16.57 -34.64 -21.87
N ASN A 217 16.44 -34.70 -23.19
CA ASN A 217 17.55 -34.49 -24.14
C ASN A 217 17.18 -33.60 -25.33
N LEU A 218 16.27 -32.65 -25.15
CA LEU A 218 16.02 -31.63 -26.15
C LEU A 218 16.36 -30.28 -25.54
N ASP A 219 17.42 -29.70 -26.09
CA ASP A 219 17.73 -28.28 -26.09
C ASP A 219 16.44 -27.46 -26.02
N HIS A 220 16.40 -26.41 -25.19
CA HIS A 220 15.24 -25.52 -25.00
C HIS A 220 14.80 -24.76 -26.28
N SER A 221 15.28 -25.17 -27.46
CA SER A 221 15.01 -24.62 -28.78
C SER A 221 13.77 -25.18 -29.47
N GLY A 222 12.91 -25.92 -28.76
CA GLY A 222 11.72 -26.59 -29.32
C GLY A 222 10.44 -25.75 -29.34
N PHE A 223 10.40 -24.58 -28.68
CA PHE A 223 9.35 -23.61 -28.95
C PHE A 223 9.78 -22.80 -30.17
N SER A 224 8.94 -22.83 -31.21
CA SER A 224 8.96 -21.86 -32.31
C SER A 224 9.38 -20.49 -31.79
N LYS A 225 10.17 -19.73 -32.58
CA LYS A 225 10.50 -18.31 -32.35
C LYS A 225 9.23 -17.45 -32.34
N SER A 226 8.28 -17.71 -31.44
CA SER A 226 7.16 -16.84 -31.16
C SER A 226 7.71 -15.71 -30.32
N SER A 227 7.75 -14.52 -30.93
CA SER A 227 7.98 -13.29 -30.19
C SER A 227 6.93 -13.17 -29.10
N PHE A 228 7.34 -13.00 -27.85
CA PHE A 228 6.43 -12.62 -26.77
C PHE A 228 6.12 -11.14 -26.89
N GLU A 229 4.84 -10.78 -26.81
CA GLU A 229 4.39 -9.40 -26.62
C GLU A 229 3.47 -9.36 -25.40
N CYS A 230 3.81 -8.51 -24.43
CA CYS A 230 3.01 -8.34 -23.23
C CYS A 230 1.73 -7.53 -23.53
N SER A 231 0.57 -8.13 -23.31
CA SER A 231 -0.74 -7.48 -23.45
C SER A 231 -0.96 -6.29 -22.51
N ILE A 232 -0.19 -6.20 -21.42
CA ILE A 232 -0.34 -5.16 -20.39
C ILE A 232 0.59 -3.96 -20.60
N CYS A 233 1.88 -4.21 -20.86
CA CYS A 233 2.88 -3.14 -20.96
C CYS A 233 3.48 -2.98 -22.37
N GLY A 234 3.13 -3.85 -23.33
CA GLY A 234 3.64 -3.80 -24.70
C GLY A 234 5.10 -4.23 -24.88
N ALA A 235 5.76 -4.72 -23.81
CA ALA A 235 7.14 -5.21 -23.90
C ALA A 235 7.23 -6.40 -24.86
N LYS A 236 8.24 -6.38 -25.74
CA LYS A 236 8.47 -7.42 -26.75
C LYS A 236 9.77 -8.17 -26.48
N PHE A 237 9.73 -9.50 -26.55
CA PHE A 237 10.92 -10.35 -26.42
C PHE A 237 10.98 -11.38 -27.55
N SER A 238 12.19 -11.84 -27.90
CA SER A 238 12.41 -12.85 -28.95
C SER A 238 12.02 -14.27 -28.54
N SER A 239 11.85 -14.51 -27.24
CA SER A 239 11.52 -15.80 -26.65
C SER A 239 10.20 -15.69 -25.87
N HIS A 240 9.48 -16.81 -25.78
CA HIS A 240 8.26 -16.88 -24.98
C HIS A 240 8.58 -16.91 -23.48
N PHE A 241 7.79 -16.16 -22.69
CA PHE A 241 7.86 -16.15 -21.23
C PHE A 241 6.46 -16.25 -20.63
N TRP A 242 6.30 -17.02 -19.56
CA TRP A 242 5.03 -17.08 -18.80
C TRP A 242 4.80 -15.83 -17.94
N LYS A 243 5.87 -15.11 -17.63
CA LYS A 243 5.87 -13.88 -16.83
C LYS A 243 6.60 -12.77 -17.57
N CYS A 244 5.97 -11.61 -17.72
CA CYS A 244 6.63 -10.45 -18.32
C CYS A 244 7.76 -9.93 -17.42
N HIS A 245 8.97 -9.75 -17.94
CA HIS A 245 10.09 -9.22 -17.16
C HIS A 245 9.98 -7.71 -16.84
N VAL A 246 9.14 -6.96 -17.55
CA VAL A 246 8.96 -5.52 -17.33
C VAL A 246 7.91 -5.27 -16.24
N CYS A 247 6.69 -5.79 -16.41
CA CYS A 247 5.58 -5.54 -15.49
C CYS A 247 5.32 -6.67 -14.48
N ASN A 248 6.05 -7.79 -14.56
CA ASN A 248 5.88 -8.98 -13.71
C ASN A 248 4.50 -9.66 -13.78
N THR A 249 3.70 -9.36 -14.80
CA THR A 249 2.39 -9.98 -15.01
C THR A 249 2.55 -11.39 -15.60
N TRP A 250 1.79 -12.34 -15.05
CA TRP A 250 1.68 -13.71 -15.54
C TRP A 250 0.65 -13.82 -16.67
N ASP A 251 0.81 -14.80 -17.56
CA ASP A 251 -0.11 -15.10 -18.66
C ASP A 251 -0.43 -13.88 -19.56
N SER A 252 0.50 -12.93 -19.66
CA SER A 252 0.31 -11.72 -20.44
C SER A 252 0.75 -11.85 -21.90
N ALA A 253 1.07 -13.06 -22.37
CA ALA A 253 1.48 -13.28 -23.74
C ALA A 253 0.27 -13.13 -24.67
N ASN A 254 0.35 -12.23 -25.65
CA ASN A 254 -0.57 -12.17 -26.79
C ASN A 254 -0.31 -13.29 -27.80
#